data_AF-A0A6G6J7H3-F1
#
_entry.id   AF-A0A6G6J7H3-F1
#
_cell.length_a   1.000
_cell.length_b   1.000
_cell.length_c   1.000
_cell.angle_alpha   90.00
_cell.angle_beta   90.00
_cell.angle_gamma   90.00
#
_symmetry.space_group_name_H-M   'P 1'
#
loop_
_entity.id
_entity.type
_entity.pdbx_description
1 polymer ?
#
loop_
_entity_poly.entity_id
_entity_poly.type
_entity_poly.pdbx_seq_one_letter_code
_entity_poly.pdbx_strand_id
1 'polypeptide(L)'
;MLLTIRDVDEDLVRQAKLATGRGTGSQAFIAGIELMIRQRDRIEAMEEEIRSLRMTVGVYQGVLADAHKAAAQLVEIAGQKDLFQSDNPLRPGYRR
;
A
#
# COMPACT_ATOMS: atom_id res chain seq x y z
N MET A 1 -5.50 -34.84 -26.66
CA MET A 1 -5.43 -35.80 -25.54
C MET A 1 -6.53 -35.41 -24.55
N LEU A 2 -7.55 -36.24 -24.35
CA LEU A 2 -8.63 -35.94 -23.39
C LEU A 2 -8.15 -36.30 -21.99
N LEU A 3 -7.99 -35.32 -21.11
CA LEU A 3 -7.69 -35.52 -19.69
C LEU A 3 -9.00 -35.83 -18.97
N THR A 4 -9.17 -37.07 -18.53
CA THR A 4 -10.32 -37.49 -17.72
C THR A 4 -9.92 -37.54 -16.26
N ILE A 5 -10.49 -36.65 -15.45
CA ILE A 5 -10.33 -36.70 -14.00
C ILE A 5 -11.31 -37.77 -13.49
N ARG A 6 -10.79 -38.80 -12.82
CA ARG A 6 -11.57 -39.91 -12.26
C ARG A 6 -11.73 -39.72 -10.76
N ASP A 7 -12.78 -40.30 -10.20
CA ASP A 7 -13.02 -40.39 -8.75
C ASP A 7 -13.01 -39.04 -8.03
N VAL A 8 -13.56 -38.00 -8.69
CA VAL A 8 -13.69 -36.67 -8.09
C VAL A 8 -14.87 -36.65 -7.13
N ASP A 9 -14.65 -36.11 -5.95
CA ASP A 9 -15.71 -35.88 -4.96
C ASP A 9 -16.89 -35.11 -5.58
N GLU A 10 -18.10 -35.65 -5.44
CA GLU A 10 -19.32 -35.05 -5.99
C GLU A 10 -19.60 -33.66 -5.41
N ASP A 11 -19.23 -33.41 -4.15
CA ASP A 11 -19.37 -32.09 -3.54
C ASP A 11 -18.42 -31.09 -4.21
N LEU A 12 -17.18 -31.49 -4.49
CA LEU A 12 -16.21 -30.66 -5.21
C LEU A 12 -16.74 -30.29 -6.61
N VAL A 13 -17.33 -31.26 -7.33
CA VAL A 13 -17.96 -31.02 -8.63
C VAL A 13 -19.11 -30.02 -8.49
N ARG A 14 -19.97 -30.19 -7.48
CA ARG A 14 -21.11 -29.30 -7.24
C ARG A 14 -20.66 -27.88 -6.92
N GLN A 15 -19.70 -27.71 -6.02
CA GLN A 15 -19.15 -26.42 -5.66
C GLN A 15 -18.48 -25.74 -6.84
N ALA A 16 -17.68 -26.47 -7.63
CA ALA A 16 -17.06 -25.93 -8.84
C ALA A 16 -18.11 -25.46 -9.85
N LYS A 17 -19.20 -26.22 -10.06
CA LYS A 17 -20.30 -25.81 -10.95
C LYS A 17 -20.99 -24.55 -10.45
N LEU A 18 -21.27 -24.44 -9.14
CA LEU A 18 -21.86 -23.25 -8.54
C LEU A 18 -20.96 -22.02 -8.68
N ALA A 19 -19.66 -22.17 -8.39
CA ALA A 19 -18.70 -21.08 -8.45
C ALA A 19 -18.45 -20.56 -9.88
N THR A 20 -18.59 -21.44 -10.88
CA THR A 20 -18.26 -21.10 -12.28
C THR A 20 -19.48 -20.95 -13.20
N GLY A 21 -20.67 -21.32 -12.73
CA GLY A 21 -21.92 -21.33 -13.50
C GLY A 21 -21.97 -22.38 -14.62
N ARG A 22 -21.09 -23.40 -14.61
CA ARG A 22 -21.00 -24.40 -15.69
C ARG A 22 -21.85 -25.64 -15.42
N GLY A 23 -22.41 -26.22 -16.49
CA GLY A 23 -23.32 -27.37 -16.38
C GLY A 23 -22.62 -28.72 -16.15
N THR A 24 -21.39 -28.90 -16.66
CA THR A 24 -20.61 -30.13 -16.52
C THR A 24 -19.40 -29.94 -15.61
N GLY A 25 -18.97 -31.01 -14.92
CA GLY A 25 -17.85 -30.95 -13.97
C GLY A 25 -16.54 -30.56 -14.66
N SER A 26 -16.25 -31.15 -15.82
CA SER A 26 -15.04 -30.84 -16.59
C SER A 26 -14.98 -29.37 -17.01
N GLN A 27 -16.10 -28.79 -17.46
CA GLN A 27 -16.15 -27.36 -17.80
C GLN A 27 -15.99 -26.48 -16.56
N ALA A 28 -16.58 -26.89 -15.44
CA ALA A 28 -16.47 -26.17 -14.18
C ALA A 28 -15.02 -26.13 -13.67
N PHE A 29 -14.29 -27.24 -13.71
CA PHE A 29 -12.89 -27.26 -13.30
C PHE A 29 -11.99 -26.45 -14.23
N ILE A 30 -12.18 -26.54 -15.55
CA ILE A 30 -11.40 -25.73 -16.51
C ILE A 30 -11.64 -24.24 -16.26
N ALA A 31 -12.91 -23.82 -16.15
CA ALA A 31 -13.26 -22.44 -15.86
C ALA A 31 -12.73 -21.97 -14.49
N GLY A 32 -12.74 -22.86 -13.49
CA GLY A 32 -12.17 -22.61 -12.17
C GLY A 32 -10.67 -22.36 -12.24
N ILE A 33 -9.93 -23.20 -12.95
CA ILE A 33 -8.48 -23.03 -13.16
C ILE A 33 -8.18 -21.73 -13.89
N GLU A 34 -8.93 -21.38 -14.94
CA GLU A 34 -8.78 -20.10 -15.63
C GLU A 34 -9.02 -18.90 -14.72
N LEU A 35 -10.02 -19.00 -13.83
CA LEU A 35 -10.28 -17.96 -12.82
C LEU A 35 -9.12 -17.85 -11.83
N MET A 36 -8.59 -18.98 -11.35
CA MET A 36 -7.46 -19.01 -10.42
C MET A 36 -6.20 -18.41 -11.05
N ILE A 37 -5.91 -18.70 -12.32
CA ILE A 37 -4.78 -18.10 -13.04
C ILE A 37 -4.94 -16.58 -13.10
N ARG A 38 -6.10 -16.09 -13.53
CA ARG A 38 -6.38 -14.65 -13.58
C ARG A 38 -6.32 -13.98 -12.20
N GLN A 39 -6.78 -14.68 -11.16
CA GLN A 39 -6.70 -14.19 -9.78
C GLN A 39 -5.27 -14.13 -9.29
N ARG A 40 -4.44 -15.12 -9.59
CA ARG A 40 -3.01 -15.11 -9.26
C ARG A 40 -2.31 -13.92 -9.90
N ASP A 41 -2.51 -13.70 -11.20
CA ASP A 41 -1.89 -12.59 -11.91
C ASP A 41 -2.34 -11.23 -11.32
N ARG A 42 -3.60 -11.11 -10.88
CA ARG A 42 -4.09 -9.93 -10.16
C ARG A 42 -3.46 -9.76 -8.79
N ILE A 43 -3.26 -10.83 -8.04
CA ILE A 43 -2.60 -10.80 -6.73
C ILE A 43 -1.16 -10.34 -6.89
N GLU A 44 -0.42 -10.89 -7.86
CA GLU A 44 0.95 -10.47 -8.15
C GLU A 44 1.03 -8.98 -8.50
N ALA A 45 0.10 -8.47 -9.31
CA ALA A 45 0.03 -7.04 -9.63
C ALA A 45 -0.26 -6.18 -8.39
N MET A 46 -1.20 -6.59 -7.52
CA MET A 46 -1.51 -5.88 -6.28
C MET A 46 -0.35 -5.89 -5.30
N GLU A 47 0.39 -7.00 -5.20
CA GLU A 47 1.58 -7.10 -4.34
C GLU A 47 2.69 -6.14 -4.78
N GLU A 48 2.89 -5.99 -6.09
CA GLU A 48 3.85 -5.03 -6.65
C GLU A 48 3.40 -3.58 -6.39
N GLU A 49 2.12 -3.29 -6.56
CA GLU A 49 1.57 -1.96 -6.24
C GLU A 49 1.75 -1.63 -4.76
N ILE A 50 1.44 -2.56 -3.86
CA ILE A 50 1.65 -2.39 -2.41
C ILE A 50 3.14 -2.15 -2.10
N ARG A 51 4.05 -2.88 -2.74
CA ARG A 51 5.50 -2.67 -2.58
C ARG A 51 5.91 -1.26 -3.00
N SER A 52 5.43 -0.81 -4.15
CA SER A 52 5.66 0.55 -4.66
C SER A 52 5.15 1.63 -3.69
N LEU A 53 3.89 1.50 -3.25
CA LEU A 53 3.28 2.44 -2.30
C LEU A 53 4.05 2.50 -0.98
N ARG A 54 4.50 1.37 -0.46
CA ARG A 54 5.33 1.33 0.76
C ARG A 54 6.65 2.07 0.59
N MET A 55 7.31 1.93 -0.56
CA MET A 55 8.53 2.69 -0.85
C MET A 55 8.25 4.20 -0.90
N THR A 56 7.18 4.61 -1.59
CA THR A 56 6.78 6.03 -1.67
C THR A 56 6.47 6.61 -0.29
N VAL A 57 5.73 5.89 0.56
CA VAL A 57 5.45 6.30 1.94
C VAL A 57 6.74 6.45 2.73
N GLY A 58 7.68 5.51 2.60
CA GLY A 58 8.99 5.60 3.25
C GLY A 58 9.76 6.87 2.85
N VAL A 59 9.75 7.22 1.56
CA VAL A 59 10.35 8.47 1.06
C VAL A 59 9.68 9.69 1.68
N TYR A 60 8.34 9.76 1.69
CA TYR A 60 7.61 10.90 2.26
C TYR A 60 7.85 11.05 3.76
N GLN A 61 7.90 9.94 4.51
CA GLN A 61 8.23 9.96 5.92
C GLN A 61 9.64 10.49 6.16
N GLY A 62 10.61 10.11 5.33
CA GLY A 62 11.98 10.65 5.36
C GLY A 62 12.01 12.16 5.15
N VAL A 63 11.35 12.64 4.09
CA VAL A 63 11.27 14.08 3.78
C VAL A 63 10.62 14.86 4.93
N LEU A 64 9.54 14.33 5.52
CA LEU A 64 8.89 14.97 6.67
C LEU A 64 9.80 15.02 7.90
N ALA A 65 10.58 13.97 8.16
CA ALA A 65 11.53 13.95 9.25
C ALA A 65 12.65 15.00 9.07
N ASP A 66 13.15 15.16 7.85
CA ASP A 66 14.17 16.17 7.54
C ASP A 66 13.61 17.59 7.60
N ALA A 67 12.39 17.80 7.09
CA ALA A 67 11.68 19.07 7.21
C ALA A 67 11.45 19.45 8.68
N HIS A 68 11.09 18.47 9.52
CA HIS A 68 10.94 18.69 10.96
C HIS A 68 12.25 19.13 11.62
N LYS A 69 13.38 18.47 11.30
CA LYS A 69 14.70 18.87 11.81
C LYS A 69 15.08 20.28 11.38
N ALA A 70 14.86 20.62 10.11
CA ALA A 70 15.13 21.96 9.59
C ALA A 70 14.27 23.01 10.30
N ALA A 71 12.98 22.73 10.52
CA ALA A 71 12.10 23.61 11.26
C ALA A 71 12.56 23.81 12.72
N ALA A 72 13.00 22.74 13.39
CA ALA A 72 13.56 22.83 14.74
C ALA A 72 14.80 23.73 14.79
N GLN A 73 15.73 23.57 13.84
CA GLN A 73 16.91 24.42 13.72
C GLN A 73 16.55 25.89 13.47
N LEU A 74 15.56 26.16 12.61
CA LEU A 74 15.09 27.52 12.37
C LEU A 74 14.51 28.17 13.63
N VAL A 75 13.76 27.42 14.43
CA VAL A 75 13.23 27.88 15.71
C VAL A 75 14.37 28.20 16.69
N GLU A 76 15.40 27.35 16.77
CA GLU A 76 16.57 27.61 17.60
C GLU A 76 17.32 28.88 17.18
N ILE A 77 17.58 29.06 15.89
CA ILE A 77 18.26 30.25 15.36
C ILE A 77 17.42 31.50 15.64
N ALA A 78 16.10 31.46 15.43
CA ALA A 78 15.21 32.56 15.74
C ALA A 78 15.23 32.89 17.23
N GLY A 79 15.14 31.88 18.10
CA GLY A 79 15.22 32.06 19.55
C GLY A 79 16.55 32.64 20.03
N GLN A 80 17.67 32.19 19.47
CA GLN A 80 18.98 32.76 19.76
C GLN A 80 19.08 34.22 19.28
N LYS A 81 18.62 34.51 18.07
CA LYS A 81 18.59 35.88 17.54
C LYS A 81 17.78 36.81 18.44
N ASP A 82 16.62 36.36 18.92
CA ASP A 82 15.79 37.12 19.86
C ASP A 82 16.47 37.31 21.23
N LEU A 83 17.28 36.34 21.67
CA LEU A 83 18.02 36.44 22.92
C LEU A 83 19.17 37.47 22.82
N PHE A 84 19.90 37.47 21.70
CA PHE A 84 21.14 38.23 21.51
C PHE A 84 20.98 39.58 20.77
N GLN A 85 19.86 39.85 20.11
CA GLN A 85 19.55 41.16 19.53
C GLN A 85 18.47 41.88 20.34
N SER A 86 18.84 43.00 20.98
CA SER A 86 17.93 43.84 21.77
C SER A 86 16.98 44.68 20.92
N ASP A 87 17.21 44.77 19.61
CA ASP A 87 16.47 45.61 18.68
C ASP A 87 15.23 44.94 18.09
N ASN A 88 14.80 43.78 18.62
CA ASN A 88 13.57 43.13 18.16
C ASN A 88 12.34 43.87 18.72
N PRO A 89 11.53 44.55 17.88
CA PRO A 89 10.36 45.29 18.32
C PRO A 89 9.20 44.42 18.81
N LEU A 90 9.28 43.11 18.59
CA LEU A 90 8.28 42.13 19.04
C LEU A 90 8.62 41.51 20.40
N ARG A 91 9.78 41.86 20.99
CA ARG A 91 10.20 41.33 22.29
C ARG A 91 9.41 41.99 23.43
N PRO A 92 8.87 41.21 24.40
CA PRO A 92 8.21 41.78 25.57
C PRO A 92 9.17 42.73 26.32
N GLY A 93 8.79 44.01 26.42
CA GLY A 93 9.59 45.05 27.08
C GLY A 93 10.52 45.88 26.17
N TYR A 94 10.45 45.71 24.85
CA TYR A 94 11.19 46.57 23.90
C TYR A 94 10.79 48.05 24.05
N ARG A 95 11.78 48.94 24.14
CA ARG A 95 11.60 50.41 24.10
C ARG A 95 12.48 50.97 22.98
N ARG A 96 11.85 51.79 22.12
CA ARG A 96 12.48 52.50 21.00
C ARG A 96 13.52 53.51 21.48
#